data_AF-A0A496QHR0-F1
#
_entry.id   AF-A0A496QHR0-F1
#
_cell.length_a   1.000
_cell.length_b   1.000
_cell.length_c   1.000
_cell.angle_alpha   90.00
_cell.angle_beta   90.00
_cell.angle_gamma   90.00
#
_symmetry.space_group_name_H-M   'P 1'
#
loop_
_entity.id
_entity.type
_entity.pdbx_description
1 polymer ?
#
loop_
_entity_poly.entity_id
_entity_poly.type
_entity_poly.pdbx_seq_one_letter_code
_entity_poly.pdbx_strand_id
1 'polypeptide(L)'
;MRCSKCGRISFDYLENCSNCGQDLRKISAGLGGFAKPDTELIWFNINSKADSIKTEPKAPIVEQEAGNSVDLSKIDVSDLVDVSITDTDVEEIDSSDLKPVADDADFQQALDQVLKNE
;
A
#
# COMPACT_ATOMS: atom_id res chain seq x y z
N MET A 1 8.60 -3.83 -12.39
CA MET A 1 9.47 -4.42 -13.44
C MET A 1 9.27 -5.92 -13.58
N ARG A 2 9.45 -6.47 -14.78
CA ARG A 2 9.31 -7.91 -15.05
C ARG A 2 10.68 -8.59 -15.11
N CYS A 3 10.86 -9.69 -14.39
CA CYS A 3 12.09 -10.48 -14.47
C CYS A 3 12.16 -11.23 -15.81
N SER A 4 13.24 -11.03 -16.57
CA SER A 4 13.44 -11.71 -17.86
C SER A 4 13.67 -13.22 -17.76
N LYS A 5 14.05 -13.73 -16.58
CA LYS A 5 14.35 -15.16 -16.38
C LYS A 5 13.11 -15.97 -16.00
N CYS A 6 12.35 -15.52 -15.00
CA CYS A 6 11.19 -16.26 -14.50
C CYS A 6 9.84 -15.59 -14.80
N GLY A 7 9.84 -14.43 -15.49
CA GLY A 7 8.62 -13.73 -15.88
C GLY A 7 7.86 -13.04 -14.75
N ARG A 8 8.26 -13.22 -13.48
CA ARG A 8 7.60 -12.62 -12.31
C ARG A 8 7.67 -11.10 -12.35
N ILE A 9 6.53 -10.46 -12.09
CA ILE A 9 6.45 -9.02 -11.88
C ILE A 9 6.94 -8.72 -10.46
N SER A 10 7.92 -7.84 -10.36
CA SER A 10 8.60 -7.41 -9.13
C SER A 10 8.59 -5.88 -9.06
N PHE A 11 8.80 -5.30 -7.89
CA PHE A 11 8.91 -3.84 -7.74
C PHE A 11 10.17 -3.29 -8.42
N ASP A 12 10.12 -2.05 -8.91
CA ASP A 12 11.20 -1.44 -9.72
C ASP A 12 12.46 -1.10 -8.91
N TYR A 13 12.34 -0.92 -7.60
CA TYR A 13 13.47 -0.63 -6.69
C TYR A 13 14.27 -1.87 -6.26
N LEU A 14 13.87 -3.09 -6.68
CA LEU A 14 14.55 -4.32 -6.28
C LEU A 14 15.81 -4.56 -7.11
N GLU A 15 16.91 -4.95 -6.46
CA GLU A 15 18.15 -5.31 -7.18
C GLU A 15 18.13 -6.75 -7.70
N ASN A 16 17.42 -7.64 -7.01
CA ASN A 16 17.36 -9.06 -7.34
C ASN A 16 15.90 -9.54 -7.38
N CYS A 17 15.62 -10.50 -8.26
CA CYS A 17 14.33 -11.16 -8.29
C CYS A 17 14.17 -12.04 -7.05
N SER A 18 13.14 -11.79 -6.24
CA SER A 18 12.85 -12.60 -5.04
C SER A 18 12.54 -14.06 -5.33
N ASN A 19 12.20 -14.41 -6.57
CA ASN A 19 11.88 -15.79 -6.96
C ASN A 19 13.11 -16.56 -7.46
N CYS A 20 13.85 -16.00 -8.42
CA CYS A 20 14.93 -16.74 -9.10
C CYS A 20 16.34 -16.19 -8.84
N GLY A 21 16.47 -15.16 -8.00
CA GLY A 21 17.75 -14.53 -7.63
C GLY A 21 18.43 -13.72 -8.74
N GLN A 22 17.87 -13.70 -9.95
CA GLN A 22 18.43 -12.98 -11.09
C GLN A 22 18.66 -11.50 -10.75
N ASP A 23 19.82 -10.96 -11.11
CA ASP A 23 20.12 -9.54 -11.00
C ASP A 23 19.22 -8.75 -11.97
N LEU A 24 18.48 -7.80 -11.42
CA LEU A 24 17.52 -6.94 -12.11
C LEU A 24 18.07 -5.52 -12.30
N ARG A 25 19.26 -5.18 -11.80
CA ARG A 25 19.85 -3.83 -11.90
C ARG A 25 19.97 -3.32 -13.33
N LYS A 26 20.24 -4.23 -14.27
CA LYS A 26 20.29 -3.89 -15.70
C LYS A 26 18.92 -3.51 -16.28
N ILE A 27 17.85 -4.08 -15.74
CA ILE A 27 16.47 -3.82 -16.15
C ILE A 27 15.98 -2.53 -15.46
N SER A 28 16.28 -2.35 -14.17
CA SER A 28 15.88 -1.15 -13.43
C SER A 28 16.58 0.12 -13.91
N ALA A 29 17.83 0.04 -14.39
CA ALA A 29 18.55 1.18 -14.96
C ALA A 29 17.82 1.84 -16.15
N GLY A 30 17.03 1.07 -16.90
CA GLY A 30 16.24 1.59 -18.03
C GLY A 30 14.87 2.16 -17.64
N LEU A 31 14.43 1.98 -16.39
CA LEU A 31 13.10 2.39 -15.93
C LEU A 31 13.12 3.71 -15.13
N GLY A 32 14.30 4.26 -14.87
CA GLY A 32 14.48 5.46 -14.03
C GLY A 32 14.79 5.09 -12.57
N GLY A 33 15.53 5.95 -11.87
CA GLY A 33 15.91 5.72 -10.48
C GLY A 33 14.71 5.88 -9.56
N PHE A 34 13.98 4.79 -9.31
CA PHE A 34 12.90 4.80 -8.32
C PHE A 34 13.48 4.84 -6.91
N ALA A 35 12.99 5.78 -6.10
CA ALA A 35 13.30 5.81 -4.69
C ALA A 35 12.78 4.51 -4.04
N LYS A 36 13.60 3.92 -3.17
CA LYS A 36 13.19 2.78 -2.36
C LYS A 36 12.16 3.29 -1.34
N PRO A 37 11.01 2.62 -1.16
CA PRO A 37 10.02 3.05 -0.17
C PRO A 37 10.64 3.01 1.23
N ASP A 38 10.36 4.05 2.01
CA ASP A 38 10.75 4.11 3.42
C ASP A 38 9.94 3.09 4.20
N THR A 39 10.63 2.12 4.78
CA THR A 39 10.04 1.02 5.56
C THR A 39 9.36 1.47 6.84
N GLU A 40 9.72 2.64 7.40
CA GLU A 40 9.08 3.20 8.59
C GLU A 40 7.72 3.84 8.28
N LEU A 41 7.50 4.25 7.02
CA LEU A 41 6.25 4.83 6.55
C LEU A 41 5.27 3.78 5.99
N ILE A 42 5.65 2.50 5.97
CA ILE A 42 4.78 1.41 5.52
C ILE A 42 3.85 1.02 6.68
N TRP A 43 2.65 1.60 6.70
CA TRP A 43 1.57 1.29 7.66
C TRP A 43 1.31 -0.22 7.79
N PHE A 44 1.45 -0.99 6.70
CA PHE A 44 1.22 -2.44 6.67
C PHE A 44 2.37 -3.30 7.22
N ASN A 45 3.48 -2.71 7.69
CA ASN A 45 4.64 -3.46 8.17
C ASN A 45 4.63 -3.71 9.69
N ILE A 46 3.51 -3.39 10.36
CA ILE A 46 3.28 -3.69 11.76
C ILE A 46 2.86 -5.17 11.88
N ASN A 47 3.77 -5.99 12.41
CA ASN A 47 3.57 -7.37 12.92
C ASN A 47 3.56 -8.56 11.95
N SER A 48 4.52 -8.66 11.04
CA SER A 48 5.03 -9.99 10.63
C SER A 48 6.24 -10.42 11.49
N LYS A 49 6.21 -10.15 12.80
CA LYS A 49 7.00 -10.96 13.73
C LYS A 49 6.40 -12.35 13.66
N ALA A 50 7.14 -13.23 13.01
CA ALA A 50 6.94 -14.66 12.97
C ALA A 50 6.47 -15.17 14.33
N ASP A 51 5.19 -15.51 14.43
CA ASP A 51 4.81 -16.62 15.28
C ASP A 51 5.54 -17.84 14.72
N SER A 52 6.56 -18.26 15.47
CA SER A 52 7.28 -19.50 15.27
C SER A 52 6.30 -20.64 15.58
N ILE A 53 5.36 -20.88 14.66
CA ILE A 53 4.55 -22.09 14.68
C ILE A 53 5.50 -23.21 14.30
N LYS A 54 5.87 -23.98 15.31
CA LYS A 54 6.67 -25.19 15.22
C LYS A 54 5.91 -26.20 14.33
N THR A 55 6.10 -26.13 13.02
CA THR A 55 5.52 -27.11 12.08
C THR A 55 6.46 -28.31 12.01
N GLU A 56 6.09 -29.38 12.72
CA GLU A 56 6.55 -30.74 12.40
C GLU A 56 6.18 -31.11 10.95
N PRO A 57 6.96 -31.97 10.28
CA PRO A 57 6.90 -32.15 8.84
C PRO A 57 5.81 -33.16 8.43
N LYS A 58 4.70 -32.70 7.84
CA LYS A 58 3.97 -33.43 6.78
C LYS A 58 2.80 -32.66 6.19
N ALA A 59 2.99 -32.11 5.00
CA ALA A 59 2.13 -32.26 3.81
C ALA A 59 2.66 -31.32 2.72
N PRO A 60 2.64 -31.72 1.44
CA PRO A 60 3.18 -30.89 0.37
C PRO A 60 2.30 -29.66 0.18
N ILE A 61 2.92 -28.48 0.28
CA ILE A 61 2.33 -27.21 -0.13
C ILE A 61 2.13 -27.30 -1.65
N VAL A 62 0.89 -27.51 -2.07
CA VAL A 62 0.48 -27.35 -3.45
C VAL A 62 0.57 -25.86 -3.76
N GLU A 63 1.50 -25.51 -4.64
CA GLU A 63 1.58 -24.23 -5.30
C GLU A 63 0.19 -23.90 -5.87
N GLN A 64 -0.40 -22.78 -5.42
CA GLN A 64 -1.65 -22.31 -6.00
C GLN A 64 -1.36 -21.80 -7.41
N GLU A 65 -1.47 -22.72 -8.36
CA GLU A 65 -1.52 -22.44 -9.78
C GLU A 65 -2.67 -21.48 -10.11
N ALA A 66 -2.41 -20.63 -11.10
CA ALA A 66 -3.43 -19.92 -11.83
C ALA A 66 -4.55 -20.88 -12.26
N GLY A 67 -5.78 -20.67 -11.79
CA GLY A 67 -6.90 -21.52 -12.19
C GLY A 67 -8.10 -21.57 -11.26
N ASN A 68 -8.07 -20.90 -10.09
CA ASN A 68 -9.29 -20.79 -9.31
C ASN A 68 -10.10 -19.60 -9.84
N SER A 69 -10.93 -19.83 -10.86
CA SER A 69 -12.02 -18.90 -11.19
C SER A 69 -12.97 -18.90 -10.00
N VAL A 70 -12.69 -18.05 -9.01
CA VAL A 70 -13.62 -17.79 -7.92
C VAL A 70 -14.90 -17.28 -8.60
N ASP A 71 -15.97 -18.04 -8.45
CA ASP A 71 -17.27 -17.70 -8.99
C ASP A 71 -17.86 -16.53 -8.18
N LEU A 72 -17.60 -15.32 -8.67
CA LEU A 72 -18.06 -14.07 -8.06
C LEU A 72 -19.59 -13.89 -8.16
N SER A 73 -20.30 -14.76 -8.90
CA SER A 73 -21.76 -14.66 -9.07
C SER A 73 -22.54 -14.95 -7.78
N LYS A 74 -21.89 -15.51 -6.76
CA LYS A 74 -22.46 -15.79 -5.44
C LYS A 74 -22.15 -14.72 -4.39
N ILE A 75 -21.45 -13.65 -4.75
CA ILE A 75 -21.20 -12.54 -3.82
C ILE A 75 -22.51 -11.77 -3.67
N ASP A 76 -23.16 -11.96 -2.53
CA ASP A 76 -24.38 -11.25 -2.18
C ASP A 76 -24.03 -9.83 -1.71
N VAL A 77 -24.29 -8.85 -2.57
CA VAL A 77 -24.10 -7.42 -2.29
C VAL A 77 -25.36 -6.77 -1.73
N SER A 78 -26.40 -7.55 -1.42
CA SER A 78 -27.68 -7.05 -0.89
C SER A 78 -27.53 -6.45 0.52
N ASP A 79 -26.44 -6.74 1.22
CA ASP A 79 -26.13 -6.21 2.55
C ASP A 79 -25.34 -4.88 2.50
N LEU A 80 -24.89 -4.43 1.32
CA LEU A 80 -24.11 -3.20 1.15
C LEU A 80 -24.97 -1.95 0.87
N VAL A 81 -26.29 -2.10 0.77
CA VAL A 81 -27.18 -0.93 0.77
C VAL A 81 -27.28 -0.44 2.19
N ASP A 82 -26.41 0.51 2.53
CA ASP A 82 -26.49 1.26 3.77
C ASP A 82 -27.85 1.99 3.78
N VAL A 83 -28.80 1.37 4.49
CA VAL A 83 -30.07 1.96 4.84
C VAL A 83 -29.74 3.20 5.67
N SER A 84 -30.22 4.34 5.19
CA SER A 84 -30.07 5.66 5.79
C SER A 84 -28.65 6.24 5.82
N ILE A 85 -28.18 6.70 4.65
CA ILE A 85 -27.77 8.10 4.64
C ILE A 85 -29.06 8.91 4.85
N THR A 86 -29.53 8.99 6.11
CA THR A 86 -30.22 10.21 6.54
C THR A 86 -29.27 11.31 6.13
N ASP A 87 -29.75 12.26 5.32
CA ASP A 87 -29.10 13.51 4.99
C ASP A 87 -28.19 13.95 6.14
N THR A 88 -26.95 13.49 6.10
CA THR A 88 -25.92 14.13 6.90
C THR A 88 -25.71 15.32 6.04
N ASP A 89 -26.28 16.42 6.50
CA ASP A 89 -26.09 17.76 5.97
C ASP A 89 -24.59 18.02 6.00
N VAL A 90 -23.87 17.44 5.04
CA VAL A 90 -22.49 17.75 4.75
C VAL A 90 -22.63 19.10 4.10
N GLU A 91 -22.64 20.15 4.92
CA GLU A 91 -22.50 21.50 4.42
C GLU A 91 -21.26 21.47 3.52
N GLU A 92 -21.48 21.77 2.24
CA GLU A 92 -20.44 21.87 1.25
C GLU A 92 -19.45 22.93 1.76
N ILE A 93 -18.30 22.48 2.25
CA ILE A 93 -17.29 23.36 2.84
C ILE A 93 -16.78 24.26 1.72
N ASP A 94 -17.14 25.55 1.76
CA ASP A 94 -16.62 26.51 0.80
C ASP A 94 -15.14 26.77 1.13
N SER A 95 -14.33 26.92 0.10
CA SER A 95 -12.96 27.42 0.18
C SER A 95 -12.82 28.72 0.99
N SER A 96 -13.91 29.51 1.11
CA SER A 96 -13.98 30.69 1.96
C SER A 96 -13.93 30.37 3.46
N ASP A 97 -14.44 29.21 3.89
CA ASP A 97 -14.49 28.78 5.29
C ASP A 97 -13.12 28.32 5.81
N LEU A 98 -12.18 28.07 4.90
CA LEU A 98 -10.80 27.69 5.22
C LEU A 98 -9.86 28.89 5.37
N LYS A 99 -10.26 30.09 4.92
CA LYS A 99 -9.49 31.34 5.10
C LYS A 99 -9.17 31.68 6.55
N PRO A 100 -10.12 31.61 7.51
CA PRO A 100 -9.80 31.93 8.91
C PRO A 100 -8.77 30.98 9.51
N VAL A 101 -8.73 29.72 9.07
CA VAL A 101 -7.72 28.74 9.52
C VAL A 101 -6.37 29.00 8.85
N ALA A 102 -6.36 29.42 7.59
CA ALA A 102 -5.14 29.79 6.88
C ALA A 102 -4.48 31.05 7.47
N ASP A 103 -5.27 32.01 7.95
CA ASP A 103 -4.79 33.25 8.56
C ASP A 103 -4.60 33.15 10.10
N ASP A 104 -4.87 31.97 10.69
CA ASP A 104 -4.75 31.76 12.13
C ASP A 104 -3.28 31.84 12.58
N ALA A 105 -3.00 32.78 13.48
CA ALA A 105 -1.64 33.09 13.91
C ALA A 105 -0.99 31.94 14.69
N ASP A 106 -1.77 31.22 15.50
CA ASP A 106 -1.27 30.10 16.31
C ASP A 106 -0.93 28.91 15.41
N PHE A 107 -1.78 28.63 14.41
CA PHE A 107 -1.54 27.60 13.40
C PHE A 107 -0.30 27.91 12.54
N GLN A 108 -0.17 29.14 12.05
CA GLN A 108 1.00 29.56 11.27
C GLN A 108 2.28 29.48 12.11
N GLN A 109 2.24 29.88 13.39
CA GLN A 109 3.39 29.80 14.28
C GLN A 109 3.80 28.34 14.55
N ALA A 110 2.85 27.44 14.73
CA ALA A 110 3.12 26.02 14.91
C ALA A 110 3.74 25.40 13.63
N LEU A 111 3.21 25.75 12.45
CA LEU A 111 3.74 25.28 11.17
C LEU A 111 5.18 25.76 10.95
N ASP A 112 5.45 27.03 11.24
CA ASP A 112 6.78 27.64 11.17
C ASP A 112 7.79 26.96 12.11
N GLN A 113 7.32 26.54 13.29
CA GLN A 113 8.17 25.85 14.26
C GLN A 113 8.55 24.44 13.79
N VAL A 114 7.62 23.73 13.13
CA VAL A 114 7.89 22.42 12.54
C VAL A 114 8.88 22.55 11.38
N LEU A 115 8.66 23.51 10.47
CA LEU A 115 9.53 23.73 9.30
C LEU A 115 10.95 24.19 9.65
N LYS A 116 11.14 24.88 10.79
CA LYS A 116 12.48 25.31 11.26
C LYS A 116 13.27 24.20 11.96
N ASN A 117 12.62 23.08 12.31
CA ASN A 117 13.23 21.96 13.01
C ASN A 117 13.62 20.80 12.07
N GLU A 118 13.49 21.00 10.75
CA GLU A 118 14.02 20.13 9.68
C GLU A 118 15.36 20.66 9.15
#